data_AF-A0A1Y3AS65-F1
#
_entry.id   AF-A0A1Y3AS65-F1
#
_cell.length_a   1.000
_cell.length_b   1.000
_cell.length_c   1.000
_cell.angle_alpha   90.00
_cell.angle_beta   90.00
_cell.angle_gamma   90.00
#
_symmetry.space_group_name_H-M   'P 1'
#
loop_
_entity.id
_entity.type
_entity.pdbx_description
1 polymer ?
#
loop_
_entity_poly.entity_id
_entity_poly.type
_entity_poly.pdbx_seq_one_letter_code
_entity_poly.pdbx_strand_id
1 'polypeptide(L)'
;MGYMTRLGIWGLGTPFEDFNQFVAMVEKRGVGAMELVAIDLKMRGMYMARQLSFKGVQFRIEHVPLSREFIRIYNCCCRLWVSAKTKFDKALELMEADPQVSKAIWTQFWASHQRFFKYLCIASKVKFAVAFVKESLRCDKSVVIGLQSTGEARTLEQLEDNGGELNDFVSTAKSVFQSLVERHFPAPNRKKLAKLLGRDTTLSKRRQKRVRMQRQQQQKRRRQQQQQSKKSLKKKYEKYYNDFNNVGSDIGGYCEMLKNELIEQLESFGERLPPNTLDELIDELGGPEQVAEMTGRKGRIVSTQDGQVQYEARSENDVSLEMLNLVEKQRFMDDEKRVAIISEAASSGISLHADRRALNRCRRVHLTVELPWSADRAIQQF
;
A
#
# COMPACT_ATOMS: atom_id res chain seq x y z
N MET A 1 12.32 -15.51 9.76
CA MET A 1 12.98 -16.74 9.28
C MET A 1 12.01 -17.76 8.71
N GLY A 2 10.69 -17.66 8.92
CA GLY A 2 9.74 -18.73 8.53
C GLY A 2 9.76 -19.12 7.07
N TYR A 3 10.08 -18.18 6.19
CA TYR A 3 10.22 -18.39 4.76
C TYR A 3 11.53 -19.09 4.33
N MET A 4 12.49 -19.27 5.23
CA MET A 4 13.84 -19.78 4.96
C MET A 4 13.94 -21.31 5.13
N THR A 5 12.98 -22.08 4.62
CA THR A 5 13.00 -23.56 4.65
C THR A 5 14.27 -24.16 4.03
N ARG A 6 14.93 -23.43 3.13
CA ARG A 6 16.24 -23.79 2.54
C ARG A 6 17.38 -23.95 3.54
N LEU A 7 17.24 -23.41 4.75
CA LEU A 7 18.21 -23.62 5.83
C LEU A 7 18.19 -25.08 6.33
N GLY A 8 17.21 -25.90 5.94
CA GLY A 8 17.16 -27.32 6.33
C GLY A 8 17.06 -27.52 7.84
N ILE A 9 16.55 -26.54 8.56
CA ILE A 9 16.33 -26.63 10.01
C ILE A 9 14.96 -27.24 10.30
N TRP A 10 13.93 -26.88 9.52
CA TRP A 10 12.57 -27.42 9.64
C TRP A 10 12.03 -27.91 8.29
N GLY A 11 11.03 -28.79 8.32
CA GLY A 11 10.45 -29.46 7.16
C GLY A 11 10.80 -30.96 7.08
N LEU A 12 10.37 -31.60 6.00
CA LEU A 12 10.50 -33.05 5.80
C LEU A 12 11.97 -33.51 5.91
N GLY A 13 12.23 -34.49 6.77
CA GLY A 13 13.58 -35.04 6.99
C GLY A 13 14.47 -34.20 7.92
N THR A 14 13.91 -33.23 8.64
CA THR A 14 14.63 -32.44 9.65
C THR A 14 14.06 -32.71 11.06
N PRO A 15 14.76 -32.30 12.15
CA PRO A 15 14.29 -32.52 13.52
C PRO A 15 13.02 -31.74 13.89
N PHE A 16 12.60 -30.78 13.06
CA PHE A 16 11.41 -29.96 13.27
C PHE A 16 10.47 -30.12 12.08
N GLU A 17 9.22 -30.51 12.31
CA GLU A 17 8.26 -30.72 11.23
C GLU A 17 7.92 -29.42 10.51
N ASP A 18 7.78 -28.33 11.26
CA ASP A 18 7.47 -27.00 10.75
C ASP A 18 8.25 -25.87 11.44
N PHE A 19 8.12 -24.65 10.91
CA PHE A 19 8.78 -23.48 11.45
C PHE A 19 8.32 -23.13 12.87
N ASN A 20 7.05 -23.38 13.19
CA ASN A 20 6.47 -23.00 14.48
C ASN A 20 7.07 -23.85 15.62
N GLN A 21 7.24 -25.14 15.38
CA GLN A 21 7.89 -26.06 16.31
C GLN A 21 9.34 -25.65 16.57
N PHE A 22 10.06 -25.23 15.51
CA PHE A 22 11.40 -24.69 15.64
C PHE A 22 11.45 -23.39 16.46
N VAL A 23 10.61 -22.41 16.13
CA VAL A 23 10.56 -21.12 16.83
C VAL A 23 10.22 -21.31 18.31
N ALA A 24 9.20 -22.11 18.62
CA ALA A 24 8.78 -22.38 19.99
C ALA A 24 9.93 -22.99 20.82
N MET A 25 10.73 -23.87 20.21
CA MET A 25 11.88 -24.48 20.89
C MET A 25 13.03 -23.49 21.12
N VAL A 26 13.34 -22.65 20.14
CA VAL A 26 14.40 -21.63 20.25
C VAL A 26 14.01 -20.53 21.24
N GLU A 27 12.77 -20.03 21.19
CA GLU A 27 12.27 -19.03 22.12
C GLU A 27 12.26 -19.53 23.56
N LYS A 28 11.85 -20.79 23.79
CA LYS A 28 11.87 -21.43 25.11
C LYS A 28 13.27 -21.50 25.72
N ARG A 29 14.31 -21.70 24.89
CA ARG A 29 15.71 -21.81 25.34
C ARG A 29 16.47 -20.49 25.30
N GLY A 30 15.85 -19.43 24.77
CA GLY A 30 16.37 -18.07 24.78
C GLY A 30 17.58 -17.84 23.89
N VAL A 31 18.32 -16.77 24.18
CA VAL A 31 19.37 -16.22 23.31
C VAL A 31 20.51 -17.21 23.05
N GLY A 32 20.89 -18.03 24.03
CA GLY A 32 21.97 -19.00 23.87
C GLY A 32 21.66 -20.11 22.84
N ALA A 33 20.41 -20.56 22.76
CA ALA A 33 20.00 -21.50 21.71
C ALA A 33 20.00 -20.84 20.33
N MET A 34 19.60 -19.58 20.26
CA MET A 34 19.61 -18.80 19.02
C MET A 34 21.04 -18.57 18.51
N GLU A 35 21.99 -18.30 19.41
CA GLU A 35 23.42 -18.20 19.09
C GLU A 35 23.98 -19.53 18.58
N LEU A 36 23.65 -20.65 19.23
CA LEU A 36 24.09 -21.97 18.80
C LEU A 36 23.58 -22.31 17.39
N VAL A 37 22.32 -22.00 17.10
CA VAL A 37 21.75 -22.17 15.75
C VAL A 37 22.45 -21.28 14.74
N ALA A 38 22.72 -20.02 15.07
CA ALA A 38 23.43 -19.11 14.18
C ALA A 38 24.87 -19.59 13.89
N ILE A 39 25.56 -20.10 14.90
CA ILE A 39 26.91 -20.69 14.75
C ILE A 39 26.85 -21.92 13.84
N ASP A 40 25.92 -22.85 14.08
CA ASP A 40 25.76 -24.05 13.25
C ASP A 40 25.42 -23.69 11.78
N LEU A 41 24.50 -22.75 11.57
CA LEU A 41 24.16 -22.25 10.22
C LEU A 41 25.38 -21.64 9.53
N LYS A 42 26.22 -20.90 10.26
CA LYS A 42 27.44 -20.30 9.72
C LYS A 42 28.50 -21.35 9.40
N MET A 43 28.70 -22.33 10.28
CA MET A 43 29.64 -23.44 10.07
C MET A 43 29.25 -24.29 8.85
N ARG A 44 27.94 -24.54 8.65
CA ARG A 44 27.42 -25.24 7.46
C ARG A 44 27.47 -24.41 6.18
N GLY A 45 27.89 -23.15 6.27
CA GLY A 45 27.87 -22.21 5.14
C GLY A 45 26.46 -21.87 4.64
N MET A 46 25.43 -22.14 5.45
CA MET A 46 24.03 -21.79 5.18
C MET A 46 23.69 -20.36 5.63
N TYR A 47 24.49 -19.81 6.54
CA TYR A 47 24.52 -18.40 6.91
C TYR A 47 25.58 -17.61 6.14
N MET A 48 25.87 -18.02 4.91
CA MET A 48 26.68 -17.24 3.97
C MET A 48 25.79 -16.84 2.79
N ALA A 49 25.67 -15.53 2.54
CA ALA A 49 24.96 -15.01 1.39
C ALA A 49 25.77 -15.36 0.12
N ARG A 50 25.44 -16.49 -0.50
CA ARG A 50 25.93 -16.79 -1.85
C ARG A 50 25.21 -15.84 -2.80
N GLN A 51 25.95 -14.97 -3.48
CA GLN A 51 25.39 -14.19 -4.58
C GLN A 51 24.80 -15.18 -5.60
N LEU A 52 23.52 -15.01 -5.93
CA LEU A 52 22.92 -15.73 -7.04
C LEU A 52 23.70 -15.38 -8.30
N SER A 53 24.16 -16.40 -9.03
CA SER A 53 24.83 -16.17 -10.30
C SER A 53 23.82 -15.59 -11.29
N PHE A 54 24.14 -14.44 -11.88
CA PHE A 54 23.34 -13.86 -12.98
C PHE A 54 23.56 -14.59 -14.32
N LYS A 55 24.33 -15.70 -14.34
CA LYS A 55 24.57 -16.50 -15.54
C LYS A 55 23.24 -17.03 -16.08
N GLY A 56 22.86 -16.60 -17.29
CA GLY A 56 21.60 -16.97 -17.93
C GLY A 56 20.40 -16.08 -17.60
N VAL A 57 20.59 -15.04 -16.77
CA VAL A 57 19.57 -14.00 -16.54
C VAL A 57 19.60 -12.99 -17.68
N GLN A 58 18.42 -12.66 -18.22
CA GLN A 58 18.24 -11.65 -19.25
C GLN A 58 17.39 -10.52 -18.70
N PHE A 59 17.88 -9.28 -18.84
CA PHE A 59 17.13 -8.08 -18.48
C PHE A 59 16.65 -7.40 -19.76
N ARG A 60 15.38 -7.02 -19.80
CA ARG A 60 14.79 -6.29 -20.92
C ARG A 60 14.00 -5.12 -20.36
N ILE A 61 14.25 -3.93 -20.93
CA ILE A 61 13.45 -2.75 -20.66
C ILE A 61 12.38 -2.68 -21.75
N GLU A 62 11.14 -2.55 -21.33
CA GLU A 62 9.99 -2.46 -22.22
C GLU A 62 9.46 -1.03 -22.22
N HIS A 63 9.32 -0.47 -23.42
CA HIS A 63 8.69 0.83 -23.60
C HIS A 63 7.20 0.64 -23.84
N VAL A 64 6.37 1.02 -22.86
CA VAL A 64 4.91 0.94 -22.96
C VAL A 64 4.36 2.24 -23.55
N PRO A 65 3.80 2.23 -24.77
CA PRO A 65 3.19 3.42 -25.35
C PRO A 65 1.88 3.76 -24.62
N LEU A 66 1.65 5.04 -24.37
CA LEU A 66 0.39 5.52 -23.78
C LEU A 66 -0.72 5.54 -24.84
N SER A 67 -1.90 5.04 -24.48
CA SER A 67 -3.07 5.15 -25.36
C SER A 67 -3.54 6.60 -25.48
N ARG A 68 -4.17 6.95 -26.61
CA ARG A 68 -4.75 8.29 -26.82
C ARG A 68 -5.76 8.65 -25.74
N GLU A 69 -6.51 7.66 -25.27
CA GLU A 69 -7.44 7.82 -24.17
C GLU A 69 -6.74 8.16 -22.85
N PHE A 70 -5.67 7.43 -22.50
CA PHE A 70 -4.92 7.67 -21.28
C PHE A 70 -4.27 9.06 -21.29
N ILE A 71 -3.75 9.50 -22.44
CA ILE A 71 -3.20 10.86 -22.62
C ILE A 71 -4.28 11.92 -22.34
N ARG A 72 -5.52 11.72 -22.83
CA ARG A 72 -6.63 12.64 -22.56
C ARG A 72 -6.95 12.72 -21.07
N ILE A 73 -7.05 11.57 -20.39
CA ILE A 73 -7.30 11.50 -18.95
C ILE A 73 -6.17 12.19 -18.17
N TYR A 74 -4.92 11.90 -18.50
CA TYR A 74 -3.75 12.54 -17.89
C TYR A 74 -3.79 14.07 -18.03
N ASN A 75 -4.13 14.58 -19.22
CA ASN A 75 -4.27 16.01 -19.46
C ASN A 75 -5.45 16.63 -18.67
N CYS A 76 -6.57 15.92 -18.52
CA CYS A 76 -7.67 16.36 -17.63
C CYS A 76 -7.18 16.46 -16.19
N CYS A 77 -6.44 15.47 -15.70
CA CYS A 77 -5.85 15.49 -14.37
C CYS A 77 -4.90 16.69 -14.19
N CYS A 78 -4.03 16.98 -15.16
CA CYS A 78 -3.15 18.15 -15.09
C CYS A 78 -3.95 19.46 -14.97
N ARG A 79 -5.02 19.63 -15.76
CA ARG A 79 -5.91 20.80 -15.65
C ARG A 79 -6.60 20.87 -14.29
N LEU A 80 -7.06 19.74 -13.75
CA LEU A 80 -7.63 19.66 -12.40
C LEU A 80 -6.63 20.15 -11.36
N TRP A 81 -5.37 19.68 -11.39
CA TRP A 81 -4.35 20.09 -10.43
C TRP A 81 -3.94 21.57 -10.56
N VAL A 82 -3.95 22.13 -11.77
CA VAL A 82 -3.75 23.57 -11.99
C VAL A 82 -4.91 24.37 -11.38
N SER A 83 -6.15 23.98 -11.68
CA SER A 83 -7.37 24.56 -11.09
C SER A 83 -7.35 24.48 -9.57
N ALA A 84 -6.98 23.32 -9.01
CA ALA A 84 -6.82 23.09 -7.58
C ALA A 84 -5.82 24.05 -6.98
N LYS A 85 -4.63 24.20 -7.57
CA LYS A 85 -3.62 25.12 -7.06
C LYS A 85 -4.16 26.54 -6.97
N THR A 86 -4.73 27.07 -8.05
CA THR A 86 -5.30 28.42 -8.09
C THR A 86 -6.40 28.63 -7.03
N LYS A 87 -7.25 27.62 -6.83
CA LYS A 87 -8.33 27.69 -5.83
C LYS A 87 -7.82 27.59 -4.40
N PHE A 88 -6.81 26.76 -4.14
CA PHE A 88 -6.14 26.69 -2.83
C PHE A 88 -5.43 28.00 -2.50
N ASP A 89 -4.71 28.60 -3.46
CA ASP A 89 -4.07 29.91 -3.31
C ASP A 89 -5.14 30.97 -2.95
N LYS A 90 -6.21 31.07 -3.75
CA LYS A 90 -7.29 32.04 -3.53
C LYS A 90 -8.00 31.85 -2.18
N ALA A 91 -8.26 30.61 -1.79
CA ALA A 91 -8.89 30.31 -0.51
C ALA A 91 -7.95 30.62 0.68
N LEU A 92 -6.64 30.43 0.56
CA LEU A 92 -5.69 30.81 1.60
C LEU A 92 -5.56 32.33 1.76
N GLU A 93 -5.58 33.07 0.63
CA GLU A 93 -5.56 34.53 0.61
C GLU A 93 -6.79 35.13 1.28
N LEU A 94 -7.98 34.68 0.88
CA LEU A 94 -9.26 35.14 1.45
C LEU A 94 -9.41 34.85 2.95
N MET A 95 -8.73 33.81 3.42
CA MET A 95 -8.77 33.37 4.81
C MET A 95 -7.67 33.98 5.68
N GLU A 96 -6.79 34.79 5.09
CA GLU A 96 -5.62 35.38 5.76
C GLU A 96 -4.84 34.35 6.59
N ALA A 97 -4.64 33.16 6.02
CA ALA A 97 -4.13 32.01 6.77
C ALA A 97 -2.72 32.26 7.33
N ASP A 98 -2.49 31.88 8.60
CA ASP A 98 -1.16 31.92 9.23
C ASP A 98 -0.14 31.19 8.32
N PRO A 99 1.05 31.77 8.05
CA PRO A 99 2.07 31.18 7.18
C PRO A 99 2.45 29.72 7.53
N GLN A 100 2.36 29.33 8.81
CA GLN A 100 2.60 27.96 9.25
C GLN A 100 1.49 27.00 8.82
N VAL A 101 0.24 27.45 8.82
CA VAL A 101 -0.92 26.67 8.36
C VAL A 101 -0.87 26.52 6.84
N SER A 102 -0.62 27.62 6.12
CA SER A 102 -0.42 27.62 4.67
C SER A 102 0.70 26.65 4.25
N LYS A 103 1.86 26.71 4.91
CA LYS A 103 2.97 25.78 4.67
C LYS A 103 2.57 24.31 4.86
N ALA A 104 1.81 24.01 5.90
CA ALA A 104 1.37 22.64 6.19
C ALA A 104 0.35 22.15 5.14
N ILE A 105 -0.58 23.00 4.70
CA ILE A 105 -1.52 22.70 3.61
C ILE A 105 -0.76 22.42 2.30
N TRP A 106 0.19 23.29 1.92
CA TRP A 106 1.00 23.09 0.71
C TRP A 106 1.87 21.84 0.75
N THR A 107 2.42 21.51 1.92
CA THR A 107 3.16 20.26 2.10
C THR A 107 2.27 19.06 1.77
N GLN A 108 1.03 19.06 2.25
CA GLN A 108 0.09 17.98 1.95
C GLN A 108 -0.39 18.00 0.49
N PHE A 109 -0.61 19.18 -0.08
CA PHE A 109 -1.00 19.34 -1.49
C PHE A 109 0.01 18.67 -2.41
N TRP A 110 1.30 19.02 -2.28
CA TRP A 110 2.35 18.46 -3.13
C TRP A 110 2.61 16.98 -2.85
N ALA A 111 2.48 16.54 -1.60
CA ALA A 111 2.58 15.11 -1.25
C ALA A 111 1.43 14.29 -1.86
N SER A 112 0.21 14.84 -1.93
CA SER A 112 -0.93 14.21 -2.62
C SER A 112 -0.76 14.25 -4.13
N HIS A 113 -0.26 15.35 -4.70
CA HIS A 113 0.04 15.49 -6.13
C HIS A 113 1.02 14.41 -6.62
N GLN A 114 2.15 14.23 -5.93
CA GLN A 114 3.13 13.21 -6.27
C GLN A 114 2.53 11.79 -6.24
N ARG A 115 1.74 11.47 -5.21
CA ARG A 115 1.07 10.16 -5.09
C ARG A 115 0.06 9.94 -6.21
N PHE A 116 -0.74 10.95 -6.51
CA PHE A 116 -1.76 10.90 -7.56
C PHE A 116 -1.13 10.53 -8.92
N PHE A 117 -0.11 11.27 -9.36
CA PHE A 117 0.54 11.01 -10.65
C PHE A 117 1.37 9.73 -10.64
N LYS A 118 1.95 9.35 -9.50
CA LYS A 118 2.59 8.04 -9.35
C LYS A 118 1.60 6.90 -9.64
N TYR A 119 0.39 6.95 -9.07
CA TYR A 119 -0.63 5.93 -9.30
C TYR A 119 -1.08 5.89 -10.77
N LEU A 120 -1.26 7.04 -11.42
CA LEU A 120 -1.55 7.08 -12.86
C LEU A 120 -0.43 6.41 -13.68
N CYS A 121 0.83 6.74 -13.42
CA CYS A 121 1.96 6.15 -14.15
C CYS A 121 2.04 4.63 -13.96
N ILE A 122 1.73 4.12 -12.77
CA ILE A 122 1.71 2.68 -12.50
C ILE A 122 0.54 2.02 -13.23
N ALA A 123 -0.66 2.58 -13.11
CA ALA A 123 -1.87 2.06 -13.76
C ALA A 123 -1.74 2.00 -15.30
N SER A 124 -1.05 2.98 -15.92
CA SER A 124 -0.81 2.99 -17.37
C SER A 124 -0.11 1.74 -17.91
N LYS A 125 0.59 0.99 -17.04
CA LYS A 125 1.34 -0.21 -17.42
C LYS A 125 0.53 -1.50 -17.29
N VAL A 126 -0.60 -1.48 -16.59
CA VAL A 126 -1.35 -2.69 -16.21
C VAL A 126 -1.78 -3.50 -17.43
N LYS A 127 -2.42 -2.86 -18.41
CA LYS A 127 -2.87 -3.54 -19.65
C LYS A 127 -1.73 -4.25 -20.38
N PHE A 128 -0.57 -3.61 -20.48
CA PHE A 128 0.61 -4.23 -21.09
C PHE A 128 1.17 -5.36 -20.23
N ALA A 129 1.27 -5.16 -18.92
CA ALA A 129 1.73 -6.19 -17.98
C ALA A 129 0.86 -7.45 -18.04
N VAL A 130 -0.47 -7.29 -18.05
CA VAL A 130 -1.44 -8.39 -18.19
C VAL A 130 -1.23 -9.14 -19.49
N ALA A 131 -1.15 -8.43 -20.63
CA ALA A 131 -0.93 -9.06 -21.93
C ALA A 131 0.39 -9.85 -21.97
N PHE A 132 1.46 -9.27 -21.42
CA PHE A 132 2.76 -9.91 -21.32
C PHE A 132 2.77 -11.15 -20.41
N VAL A 133 2.05 -11.09 -19.28
CA VAL A 133 1.88 -12.23 -18.38
C VAL A 133 1.12 -13.35 -19.09
N LYS A 134 -0.02 -13.04 -19.71
CA LYS A 134 -0.84 -14.01 -20.47
C LYS A 134 -0.01 -14.70 -21.56
N GLU A 135 0.81 -13.96 -22.31
CA GLU A 135 1.71 -14.53 -23.33
C GLU A 135 2.82 -15.39 -22.70
N SER A 136 3.39 -14.95 -21.58
CA SER A 136 4.41 -15.74 -20.86
C SER A 136 3.86 -17.07 -20.36
N LEU A 137 2.61 -17.08 -19.86
CA LEU A 137 1.92 -18.30 -19.44
C LEU A 137 1.69 -19.26 -20.61
N ARG A 138 1.35 -18.75 -21.81
CA ARG A 138 1.20 -19.57 -23.05
C ARG A 138 2.52 -20.23 -23.47
N CYS A 139 3.65 -19.64 -23.11
CA CYS A 139 4.99 -20.17 -23.33
C CYS A 139 5.49 -21.07 -22.17
N ASP A 140 4.60 -21.57 -21.32
CA ASP A 140 4.92 -22.45 -20.18
C ASP A 140 5.93 -21.85 -19.18
N LYS A 141 5.78 -20.55 -18.90
CA LYS A 141 6.58 -19.81 -17.91
C LYS A 141 5.75 -19.45 -16.70
N SER A 142 6.39 -19.26 -15.55
CA SER A 142 5.75 -18.71 -14.35
C SER A 142 6.20 -17.28 -14.13
N VAL A 143 5.28 -16.41 -13.73
CA VAL A 143 5.50 -14.96 -13.66
C VAL A 143 5.45 -14.47 -12.22
N VAL A 144 6.40 -13.63 -11.83
CA VAL A 144 6.44 -12.94 -10.55
C VAL A 144 6.35 -11.44 -10.81
N ILE A 145 5.33 -10.78 -10.29
CA ILE A 145 5.08 -9.35 -10.47
C ILE A 145 5.43 -8.61 -9.18
N GLY A 146 6.33 -7.64 -9.26
CA GLY A 146 6.68 -6.75 -8.16
C GLY A 146 5.87 -5.46 -8.17
N LEU A 147 5.16 -5.18 -7.06
CA LEU A 147 4.39 -3.96 -6.84
C LEU A 147 4.61 -3.44 -5.41
N GLN A 148 4.91 -2.15 -5.20
CA GLN A 148 5.17 -1.64 -3.84
C GLN A 148 3.88 -1.23 -3.12
N SER A 149 2.97 -0.60 -3.86
CA SER A 149 1.77 0.05 -3.31
C SER A 149 0.55 -0.88 -3.46
N THR A 150 -0.13 -1.21 -2.35
CA THR A 150 -1.35 -2.05 -2.38
C THR A 150 -2.65 -1.27 -2.47
N GLY A 151 -2.63 0.03 -2.15
CA GLY A 151 -3.80 0.93 -2.21
C GLY A 151 -4.93 0.65 -1.20
N GLU A 152 -4.84 -0.42 -0.39
CA GLU A 152 -5.90 -0.89 0.54
C GLU A 152 -6.46 0.20 1.46
N ALA A 153 -5.61 1.02 2.06
CA ALA A 153 -6.05 2.05 3.01
C ALA A 153 -7.05 3.05 2.38
N ARG A 154 -7.02 3.21 1.05
CA ARG A 154 -7.96 4.08 0.32
C ARG A 154 -9.26 3.36 -0.01
N THR A 155 -9.17 2.08 -0.36
CA THR A 155 -10.34 1.22 -0.53
C THR A 155 -11.19 1.18 0.74
N LEU A 156 -10.55 0.97 1.91
CA LEU A 156 -11.25 0.95 3.20
C LEU A 156 -11.92 2.28 3.54
N GLU A 157 -11.24 3.41 3.29
CA GLU A 157 -11.80 4.75 3.52
C GLU A 157 -13.07 4.98 2.69
N GLN A 158 -13.09 4.55 1.43
CA GLN A 158 -14.29 4.68 0.58
C GLN A 158 -15.40 3.70 0.96
N LEU A 159 -15.06 2.47 1.35
CA LEU A 159 -16.05 1.51 1.82
C LEU A 159 -16.74 1.99 3.10
N GLU A 160 -16.00 2.61 4.02
CA GLU A 160 -16.56 3.26 5.22
C GLU A 160 -17.48 4.43 4.86
N ASP A 161 -17.09 5.27 3.88
CA ASP A 161 -17.88 6.43 3.46
C ASP A 161 -19.16 6.03 2.69
N ASN A 162 -19.15 4.88 1.99
CA ASN A 162 -20.31 4.35 1.24
C ASN A 162 -21.20 3.37 2.04
N GLY A 163 -20.97 3.23 3.35
CA GLY A 163 -21.84 2.39 4.20
C GLY A 163 -21.65 0.87 4.03
N GLY A 164 -20.51 0.44 3.48
CA GLY A 164 -20.17 -0.98 3.33
C GLY A 164 -20.38 -1.58 1.94
N GLU A 165 -20.94 -0.81 1.00
CA GLU A 165 -21.20 -1.26 -0.37
C GLU A 165 -20.28 -0.57 -1.40
N LEU A 166 -19.88 -1.31 -2.43
CA LEU A 166 -19.08 -0.82 -3.55
C LEU A 166 -19.72 -1.25 -4.87
N ASN A 167 -19.90 -0.30 -5.79
CA ASN A 167 -20.48 -0.58 -7.11
C ASN A 167 -19.43 -0.83 -8.19
N ASP A 168 -18.20 -0.37 -7.99
CA ASP A 168 -17.09 -0.52 -8.93
C ASP A 168 -15.74 -0.58 -8.17
N PHE A 169 -14.67 -0.94 -8.86
CA PHE A 169 -13.32 -0.83 -8.35
C PHE A 169 -12.96 0.61 -7.97
N VAL A 170 -12.27 0.74 -6.84
CA VAL A 170 -11.88 2.04 -6.29
C VAL A 170 -10.66 2.60 -7.02
N SER A 171 -10.82 3.78 -7.64
CA SER A 171 -9.67 4.54 -8.15
C SER A 171 -8.89 5.18 -6.99
N THR A 172 -7.70 4.63 -6.69
CA THR A 172 -6.81 5.18 -5.65
C THR A 172 -6.42 6.63 -5.94
N ALA A 173 -6.28 7.01 -7.22
CA ALA A 173 -5.98 8.37 -7.63
C ALA A 173 -7.15 9.32 -7.30
N LYS A 174 -8.39 8.94 -7.64
CA LYS A 174 -9.60 9.71 -7.29
C LYS A 174 -9.66 9.96 -5.78
N SER A 175 -9.51 8.90 -4.98
CA SER A 175 -9.57 9.01 -3.51
C SER A 175 -8.46 9.90 -2.94
N VAL A 176 -7.26 9.92 -3.53
CA VAL A 176 -6.17 10.81 -3.08
C VAL A 176 -6.54 12.28 -3.26
N PHE A 177 -7.10 12.65 -4.42
CA PHE A 177 -7.49 14.03 -4.70
C PHE A 177 -8.68 14.44 -3.84
N GLN A 178 -9.72 13.60 -3.79
CA GLN A 178 -10.91 13.85 -2.98
C GLN A 178 -10.54 14.02 -1.49
N SER A 179 -9.73 13.12 -0.93
CA SER A 179 -9.25 13.21 0.46
C SER A 179 -8.39 14.46 0.72
N LEU A 180 -7.65 14.95 -0.29
CA LEU A 180 -6.93 16.23 -0.19
C LEU A 180 -7.92 17.39 -0.06
N VAL A 181 -8.88 17.49 -0.97
CA VAL A 181 -9.86 18.58 -0.99
C VAL A 181 -10.74 18.54 0.27
N GLU A 182 -11.28 17.39 0.65
CA GLU A 182 -12.18 17.31 1.81
C GLU A 182 -11.50 17.62 3.15
N ARG A 183 -10.23 17.22 3.31
CA ARG A 183 -9.53 17.30 4.61
C ARG A 183 -8.62 18.51 4.76
N HIS A 184 -8.07 19.02 3.65
CA HIS A 184 -7.02 20.04 3.67
C HIS A 184 -7.35 21.27 2.84
N PHE A 185 -8.48 21.30 2.12
CA PHE A 185 -8.91 22.54 1.50
C PHE A 185 -9.11 23.59 2.61
N PRO A 186 -8.70 24.85 2.39
CA PRO A 186 -8.79 25.92 3.41
C PRO A 186 -10.21 26.24 3.93
N ALA A 187 -11.24 25.52 3.49
CA ALA A 187 -12.63 25.54 3.95
C ALA A 187 -13.00 24.18 4.59
N PRO A 188 -13.09 24.08 5.93
CA PRO A 188 -13.38 22.82 6.62
C PRO A 188 -14.83 22.37 6.42
N ASN A 189 -15.02 21.06 6.24
CA ASN A 189 -16.34 20.45 6.38
C ASN A 189 -16.74 20.32 7.86
N ARG A 190 -17.84 20.98 8.26
CA ARG A 190 -18.36 21.10 9.65
C ARG A 190 -18.53 19.76 10.37
N LYS A 191 -18.81 18.66 9.66
CA LYS A 191 -19.01 17.30 10.25
C LYS A 191 -17.72 16.48 10.36
N LYS A 192 -16.85 16.48 9.32
CA LYS A 192 -15.57 15.74 9.32
C LYS A 192 -14.52 16.38 10.24
N LEU A 193 -14.58 17.71 10.45
CA LEU A 193 -13.74 18.40 11.43
C LEU A 193 -14.00 17.87 12.86
N ALA A 194 -15.26 17.71 13.28
CA ALA A 194 -15.61 17.17 14.61
C ALA A 194 -15.05 15.75 14.84
N LYS A 195 -15.07 14.90 13.81
CA LYS A 195 -14.51 13.54 13.80
C LYS A 195 -12.97 13.55 13.89
N LEU A 196 -12.30 14.46 13.17
CA LEU A 196 -10.85 14.70 13.25
C LEU A 196 -10.41 15.28 14.62
N LEU A 197 -11.32 16.00 15.27
CA LEU A 197 -11.14 16.61 16.59
C LEU A 197 -11.40 15.64 17.76
N GLY A 198 -11.83 14.39 17.48
CA GLY A 198 -12.09 13.40 18.51
C GLY A 198 -13.23 13.79 19.46
N ARG A 199 -14.16 14.64 19.00
CA ARG A 199 -15.40 14.97 19.71
C ARG A 199 -16.50 14.06 19.20
N ASP A 200 -16.37 12.78 19.49
CA ASP A 200 -17.52 11.89 19.57
C ASP A 200 -17.72 11.53 21.05
N THR A 201 -18.85 11.97 21.58
CA THR A 201 -19.32 11.68 22.94
C THR A 201 -19.79 10.24 23.00
N THR A 202 -18.89 9.31 23.29
CA THR A 202 -19.23 8.10 24.02
C THR A 202 -18.15 7.79 25.06
N LEU A 203 -18.58 7.86 26.31
CA LEU A 203 -17.86 7.40 27.50
C LEU A 203 -17.34 5.97 27.26
N SER A 204 -16.04 5.70 27.50
CA SER A 204 -15.59 4.54 28.28
C SER A 204 -14.07 4.36 28.25
N LYS A 205 -13.55 4.03 29.45
CA LYS A 205 -12.27 3.35 29.74
C LYS A 205 -10.99 4.19 29.74
N ARG A 206 -10.92 5.00 30.81
CA ARG A 206 -9.84 4.87 31.82
C ARG A 206 -9.62 3.38 32.17
N ARG A 207 -8.70 2.67 31.51
CA ARG A 207 -7.98 1.52 32.08
C ARG A 207 -6.92 1.02 31.11
N GLN A 208 -5.68 1.45 31.34
CA GLN A 208 -4.44 0.65 31.24
C GLN A 208 -3.25 1.62 31.18
N LYS A 209 -3.02 2.25 32.33
CA LYS A 209 -1.75 2.90 32.64
C LYS A 209 -1.23 2.23 33.89
N ARG A 210 -0.65 1.03 33.74
CA ARG A 210 0.30 0.41 34.66
C ARG A 210 0.74 -0.91 34.05
N VAL A 211 1.88 -0.87 33.38
CA VAL A 211 3.02 -1.81 33.47
C VAL A 211 3.92 -1.54 32.26
N ARG A 212 5.24 -1.52 32.52
CA ARG A 212 6.35 -1.29 31.58
C ARG A 212 6.63 0.15 31.14
N MET A 213 6.85 0.98 32.16
CA MET A 213 8.05 1.81 32.16
C MET A 213 9.27 0.91 32.44
N GLN A 214 10.09 0.66 31.42
CA GLN A 214 11.56 0.57 31.48
C GLN A 214 12.07 -0.18 30.24
N ARG A 215 12.43 0.57 29.20
CA ARG A 215 13.72 0.49 28.49
C ARG A 215 13.72 1.47 27.32
N GLN A 216 14.87 2.09 27.11
CA GLN A 216 15.24 3.02 26.03
C GLN A 216 14.91 4.51 26.23
N GLN A 217 15.50 5.05 27.30
CA GLN A 217 15.97 6.44 27.35
C GLN A 217 17.16 6.62 26.39
N GLN A 218 16.89 6.81 25.09
CA GLN A 218 17.78 7.56 24.20
C GLN A 218 17.09 8.10 22.93
N GLN A 219 15.85 7.68 22.61
CA GLN A 219 15.04 8.26 21.53
C GLN A 219 14.00 9.31 22.00
N LYS A 220 13.95 9.65 23.29
CA LYS A 220 12.84 10.42 23.90
C LYS A 220 12.91 11.94 23.66
N ARG A 221 14.09 12.52 23.45
CA ARG A 221 14.25 13.99 23.28
C ARG A 221 13.85 14.51 21.89
N ARG A 222 14.06 13.75 20.80
CA ARG A 222 13.57 14.10 19.45
C ARG A 222 12.06 13.89 19.28
N ARG A 223 11.48 12.87 19.93
CA ARG A 223 10.03 12.59 19.89
C ARG A 223 9.20 13.60 20.72
N GLN A 224 9.75 14.17 21.79
CA GLN A 224 9.03 15.16 22.62
C GLN A 224 8.90 16.54 21.95
N GLN A 225 9.93 17.02 21.22
CA GLN A 225 9.83 18.26 20.43
C GLN A 225 8.91 18.11 19.21
N GLN A 226 8.94 16.96 18.51
CA GLN A 226 7.99 16.67 17.42
C GLN A 226 6.55 16.48 17.92
N GLN A 227 6.33 15.93 19.12
CA GLN A 227 4.98 15.83 19.71
C GLN A 227 4.46 17.16 20.25
N GLN A 228 5.32 18.04 20.76
CA GLN A 228 4.91 19.40 21.15
C GLN A 228 4.62 20.28 19.92
N SER A 229 5.41 20.19 18.84
CA SER A 229 5.13 20.95 17.61
C SER A 229 3.89 20.44 16.87
N LYS A 230 3.65 19.12 16.85
CA LYS A 230 2.39 18.55 16.32
C LYS A 230 1.17 18.97 17.14
N LYS A 231 1.30 19.10 18.48
CA LYS A 231 0.22 19.58 19.35
C LYS A 231 -0.04 21.08 19.20
N SER A 232 1.00 21.90 19.01
CA SER A 232 0.83 23.34 18.76
C SER A 232 0.24 23.62 17.38
N LEU A 233 0.67 22.89 16.35
CA LEU A 233 0.11 23.00 15.00
C LEU A 233 -1.35 22.53 14.96
N LYS A 234 -1.70 21.45 15.68
CA LYS A 234 -3.10 21.01 15.82
C LYS A 234 -3.99 22.10 16.43
N LYS A 235 -3.52 22.79 17.49
CA LYS A 235 -4.24 23.92 18.08
C LYS A 235 -4.38 25.11 17.11
N LYS A 236 -3.38 25.34 16.25
CA LYS A 236 -3.47 26.37 15.20
C LYS A 236 -4.51 26.02 14.13
N TYR A 237 -4.57 24.75 13.70
CA TYR A 237 -5.63 24.26 12.82
C TYR A 237 -7.02 24.40 13.44
N GLU A 238 -7.16 24.02 14.72
CA GLU A 238 -8.39 24.20 15.49
C GLU A 238 -8.84 25.65 15.53
N LYS A 239 -7.92 26.57 15.82
CA LYS A 239 -8.20 28.00 15.83
C LYS A 239 -8.61 28.49 14.42
N TYR A 240 -7.81 28.21 13.40
CA TYR A 240 -8.06 28.62 12.01
C TYR A 240 -9.44 28.18 11.49
N TYR A 241 -9.84 26.94 11.76
CA TYR A 241 -11.14 26.42 11.32
C TYR A 241 -12.32 26.90 12.20
N ASN A 242 -12.09 27.23 13.46
CA ASN A 242 -13.12 27.89 14.28
C ASN A 242 -13.31 29.35 13.85
N ASP A 243 -12.21 30.04 13.51
CA ASP A 243 -12.24 31.40 12.98
C ASP A 243 -13.00 31.42 11.64
N PHE A 244 -12.81 30.42 10.75
CA PHE A 244 -13.62 30.25 9.54
C PHE A 244 -15.13 30.27 9.78
N ASN A 245 -15.60 29.52 10.79
CA ASN A 245 -17.04 29.45 11.10
C ASN A 245 -17.60 30.78 11.61
N ASN A 246 -16.73 31.73 11.97
CA ASN A 246 -17.07 33.08 12.42
C ASN A 246 -16.79 34.15 11.35
N VAL A 247 -16.16 33.80 10.22
CA VAL A 247 -16.01 34.71 9.07
C VAL A 247 -17.40 34.96 8.49
N GLY A 248 -17.69 36.19 8.05
CA GLY A 248 -18.98 36.56 7.44
C GLY A 248 -19.41 35.55 6.37
N SER A 249 -20.73 35.31 6.27
CA SER A 249 -21.34 34.23 5.45
C SER A 249 -20.81 34.18 4.01
N ASP A 250 -20.42 35.32 3.46
CA ASP A 250 -20.06 35.48 2.05
C ASP A 250 -18.69 34.88 1.72
N ILE A 251 -17.68 35.09 2.58
CA ILE A 251 -16.33 34.54 2.36
C ILE A 251 -16.31 33.03 2.64
N GLY A 252 -16.99 32.61 3.72
CA GLY A 252 -17.15 31.20 4.04
C GLY A 252 -17.88 30.43 2.93
N GLY A 253 -18.98 31.00 2.44
CA GLY A 253 -19.75 30.47 1.30
C GLY A 253 -18.93 30.40 0.01
N TYR A 254 -18.16 31.45 -0.30
CA TYR A 254 -17.30 31.46 -1.49
C TYR A 254 -16.21 30.38 -1.44
N CYS A 255 -15.57 30.18 -0.29
CA CYS A 255 -14.55 29.14 -0.12
C CYS A 255 -15.16 27.72 -0.23
N GLU A 256 -16.37 27.50 0.27
CA GLU A 256 -17.07 26.21 0.07
C GLU A 256 -17.50 26.01 -1.39
N MET A 257 -17.89 27.08 -2.10
CA MET A 257 -18.16 27.04 -3.54
C MET A 257 -16.91 26.61 -4.33
N LEU A 258 -15.75 27.21 -4.07
CA LEU A 258 -14.49 26.83 -4.74
C LEU A 258 -14.14 25.36 -4.52
N LYS A 259 -14.39 24.85 -3.31
CA LYS A 259 -14.19 23.45 -2.96
C LYS A 259 -15.15 22.52 -3.70
N ASN A 260 -16.43 22.87 -3.77
CA ASN A 260 -17.44 22.09 -4.50
C ASN A 260 -17.13 22.05 -6.00
N GLU A 261 -16.71 23.16 -6.60
CA GLU A 261 -16.25 23.18 -7.99
C GLU A 261 -15.10 22.20 -8.26
N LEU A 262 -14.17 22.00 -7.31
CA LEU A 262 -13.08 21.02 -7.47
C LEU A 262 -13.59 19.57 -7.40
N ILE A 263 -14.57 19.31 -6.55
CA ILE A 263 -15.21 18.00 -6.46
C ILE A 263 -16.01 17.72 -7.73
N GLU A 264 -16.81 18.67 -8.20
CA GLU A 264 -17.55 18.55 -9.47
C GLU A 264 -16.62 18.35 -10.67
N GLN A 265 -15.50 19.08 -10.73
CA GLN A 265 -14.47 18.85 -11.74
C GLN A 265 -13.90 17.44 -11.67
N LEU A 266 -13.62 16.92 -10.47
CA LEU A 266 -13.15 15.55 -10.29
C LEU A 266 -14.22 14.53 -10.74
N GLU A 267 -15.48 14.70 -10.34
CA GLU A 267 -16.57 13.79 -10.68
C GLU A 267 -16.82 13.73 -12.19
N SER A 268 -16.68 14.86 -12.91
CA SER A 268 -16.90 14.94 -14.36
C SER A 268 -16.05 13.97 -15.21
N PHE A 269 -14.90 13.51 -14.69
CA PHE A 269 -14.06 12.52 -15.36
C PHE A 269 -13.56 11.41 -14.41
N GLY A 270 -14.05 11.38 -13.17
CA GLY A 270 -13.55 10.54 -12.11
C GLY A 270 -13.77 9.05 -12.37
N GLU A 271 -14.87 8.69 -13.04
CA GLU A 271 -15.19 7.32 -13.48
C GLU A 271 -14.19 6.78 -14.52
N ARG A 272 -13.53 7.68 -15.25
CA ARG A 272 -12.52 7.30 -16.25
C ARG A 272 -11.11 7.20 -15.66
N LEU A 273 -10.94 7.52 -14.37
CA LEU A 273 -9.67 7.33 -13.70
C LEU A 273 -9.41 5.84 -13.51
N PRO A 274 -8.17 5.38 -13.69
CA PRO A 274 -7.87 3.97 -13.56
C PRO A 274 -8.15 3.47 -12.13
N PRO A 275 -8.58 2.21 -11.99
CA PRO A 275 -8.81 1.56 -10.70
C PRO A 275 -7.49 1.32 -9.95
N ASN A 276 -7.59 0.74 -8.76
CA ASN A 276 -6.44 0.26 -8.02
C ASN A 276 -5.68 -0.79 -8.85
N THR A 277 -4.41 -0.52 -9.13
CA THR A 277 -3.53 -1.37 -9.95
C THR A 277 -3.45 -2.82 -9.45
N LEU A 278 -3.40 -3.04 -8.13
CA LEU A 278 -3.29 -4.40 -7.60
C LEU A 278 -4.57 -5.20 -7.83
N ASP A 279 -5.73 -4.57 -7.59
CA ASP A 279 -7.03 -5.20 -7.81
C ASP A 279 -7.25 -5.47 -9.30
N GLU A 280 -6.98 -4.50 -10.17
CA GLU A 280 -7.07 -4.63 -11.64
C GLU A 280 -6.15 -5.74 -12.17
N LEU A 281 -4.91 -5.83 -11.67
CA LEU A 281 -3.98 -6.90 -12.05
C LEU A 281 -4.51 -8.28 -11.65
N ILE A 282 -5.07 -8.43 -10.45
CA ILE A 282 -5.58 -9.72 -9.98
C ILE A 282 -6.81 -10.13 -10.80
N ASP A 283 -7.74 -9.20 -11.00
CA ASP A 283 -8.98 -9.43 -11.76
C ASP A 283 -8.68 -9.86 -13.20
N GLU A 284 -7.88 -9.08 -13.92
CA GLU A 284 -7.51 -9.33 -15.32
C GLU A 284 -6.68 -10.61 -15.53
N LEU A 285 -6.02 -11.11 -14.47
CA LEU A 285 -5.24 -12.34 -14.49
C LEU A 285 -6.05 -13.58 -14.04
N GLY A 286 -7.37 -13.46 -13.94
CA GLY A 286 -8.27 -14.58 -13.63
C GLY A 286 -8.67 -14.66 -12.16
N GLY A 287 -8.46 -13.58 -11.41
CA GLY A 287 -8.89 -13.46 -10.03
C GLY A 287 -7.98 -14.12 -8.99
N PRO A 288 -8.39 -14.07 -7.71
CA PRO A 288 -7.67 -14.62 -6.58
C PRO A 288 -7.20 -16.07 -6.68
N GLU A 289 -7.99 -16.92 -7.33
CA GLU A 289 -7.70 -18.35 -7.43
C GLU A 289 -6.56 -18.65 -8.41
N GLN A 290 -6.30 -17.73 -9.36
CA GLN A 290 -5.23 -17.88 -10.35
C GLN A 290 -3.94 -17.16 -9.96
N VAL A 291 -4.04 -16.18 -9.06
CA VAL A 291 -2.92 -15.32 -8.66
C VAL A 291 -2.50 -15.58 -7.22
N ALA A 292 -1.23 -15.94 -7.04
CA ALA A 292 -0.61 -16.07 -5.72
C ALA A 292 -0.29 -14.68 -5.15
N GLU A 293 -1.20 -14.15 -4.33
CA GLU A 293 -1.04 -12.83 -3.74
C GLU A 293 -0.22 -12.90 -2.44
N MET A 294 0.96 -12.31 -2.42
CA MET A 294 1.83 -12.16 -1.25
C MET A 294 2.02 -10.68 -0.94
N THR A 295 1.02 -10.07 -0.31
CA THR A 295 1.06 -8.66 0.07
C THR A 295 0.73 -8.45 1.54
N GLY A 296 0.95 -7.23 2.04
CA GLY A 296 0.62 -6.84 3.41
C GLY A 296 -0.83 -6.41 3.63
N ARG A 297 -1.69 -6.45 2.61
CA ARG A 297 -3.09 -6.01 2.74
C ARG A 297 -3.96 -7.05 3.44
N LYS A 298 -4.93 -6.63 4.25
CA LYS A 298 -5.87 -7.49 4.99
C LYS A 298 -7.11 -7.85 4.20
N GLY A 299 -7.53 -7.00 3.26
CA GLY A 299 -8.60 -7.34 2.32
C GLY A 299 -8.38 -6.74 0.94
N ARG A 300 -9.28 -7.10 0.04
CA ARG A 300 -9.21 -6.82 -1.39
C ARG A 300 -10.59 -6.63 -1.99
N ILE A 301 -10.64 -6.04 -3.17
CA ILE A 301 -11.87 -5.96 -3.97
C ILE A 301 -11.87 -7.13 -4.95
N VAL A 302 -12.97 -7.86 -5.06
CA VAL A 302 -13.14 -8.98 -5.99
C VAL A 302 -14.41 -8.77 -6.80
N SER A 303 -14.33 -8.97 -8.12
CA SER A 303 -15.49 -9.03 -8.99
C SER A 303 -16.18 -10.39 -8.88
N THR A 304 -17.50 -10.40 -8.66
CA THR A 304 -18.32 -11.61 -8.67
C THR A 304 -18.70 -11.97 -10.11
N GLN A 305 -19.15 -13.22 -10.31
CA GLN A 305 -19.58 -13.70 -11.64
C GLN A 305 -20.75 -12.87 -12.22
N ASP A 306 -21.53 -12.22 -11.36
CA ASP A 306 -22.63 -11.33 -11.73
C ASP A 306 -22.19 -9.91 -12.09
N GLY A 307 -20.87 -9.64 -12.10
CA GLY A 307 -20.29 -8.33 -12.40
C GLY A 307 -20.38 -7.32 -11.26
N GLN A 308 -20.86 -7.71 -10.07
CA GLN A 308 -20.79 -6.87 -8.88
C GLN A 308 -19.42 -6.93 -8.24
N VAL A 309 -19.09 -5.95 -7.41
CA VAL A 309 -17.79 -5.88 -6.74
C VAL A 309 -17.98 -5.89 -5.24
N GLN A 310 -17.22 -6.74 -4.55
CA GLN A 310 -17.32 -6.90 -3.11
C GLN A 310 -15.95 -6.81 -2.45
N TYR A 311 -15.96 -6.29 -1.22
CA TYR A 311 -14.77 -6.32 -0.39
C TYR A 311 -14.69 -7.65 0.35
N GLU A 312 -13.57 -8.33 0.18
CA GLU A 312 -13.30 -9.63 0.78
C GLU A 312 -12.09 -9.52 1.72
N ALA A 313 -12.21 -10.08 2.93
CA ALA A 313 -11.04 -10.27 3.79
C ALA A 313 -10.15 -11.37 3.21
N ARG A 314 -8.83 -11.14 3.16
CA ARG A 314 -7.88 -12.16 2.66
C ARG A 314 -7.73 -13.32 3.65
N SER A 315 -7.77 -13.04 4.95
CA SER A 315 -7.65 -14.07 5.99
C SER A 315 -9.03 -14.53 6.46
N GLU A 316 -9.24 -15.85 6.46
CA GLU A 316 -10.25 -16.47 7.31
C GLU A 316 -9.87 -16.35 8.80
N ASN A 317 -10.85 -16.46 9.70
CA ASN A 317 -10.67 -16.21 11.13
C ASN A 317 -9.48 -17.01 11.71
N ASP A 318 -8.64 -16.35 12.52
CA ASP A 318 -7.42 -16.84 13.21
C ASP A 318 -6.16 -17.14 12.36
N VAL A 319 -6.13 -16.88 11.05
CA VAL A 319 -4.90 -17.03 10.24
C VAL A 319 -4.12 -15.71 10.12
N SER A 320 -2.84 -15.72 10.51
CA SER A 320 -1.99 -14.53 10.36
C SER A 320 -1.67 -14.23 8.89
N LEU A 321 -1.48 -12.96 8.53
CA LEU A 321 -1.06 -12.57 7.17
C LEU A 321 0.26 -13.22 6.75
N GLU A 322 1.16 -13.48 7.70
CA GLU A 322 2.42 -14.17 7.45
C GLU A 322 2.16 -15.62 7.02
N MET A 323 1.24 -16.31 7.70
CA MET A 323 0.84 -17.66 7.36
C MET A 323 0.13 -17.72 6.00
N LEU A 324 -0.75 -16.77 5.72
CA LEU A 324 -1.42 -16.67 4.43
C LEU A 324 -0.42 -16.48 3.28
N ASN A 325 0.56 -15.58 3.45
CA ASN A 325 1.59 -15.37 2.45
C ASN A 325 2.49 -16.61 2.27
N LEU A 326 2.72 -17.41 3.33
CA LEU A 326 3.40 -18.70 3.23
C LEU A 326 2.61 -19.71 2.40
N VAL A 327 1.28 -19.79 2.61
CA VAL A 327 0.38 -20.66 1.85
C VAL A 327 0.37 -20.24 0.37
N GLU A 328 0.17 -18.96 0.06
CA GLU A 328 0.18 -18.46 -1.32
C GLU A 328 1.54 -18.68 -2.00
N LYS A 329 2.66 -18.50 -1.28
CA LYS A 329 3.99 -18.88 -1.77
C LYS A 329 4.05 -20.38 -2.11
N GLN A 330 3.45 -21.22 -1.28
CA GLN A 330 3.49 -22.67 -1.49
C GLN A 330 2.67 -23.07 -2.71
N ARG A 331 1.44 -22.55 -2.87
CA ARG A 331 0.61 -22.72 -4.07
C ARG A 331 1.34 -22.34 -5.36
N PHE A 332 2.11 -21.25 -5.33
CA PHE A 332 2.94 -20.86 -6.48
C PHE A 332 4.07 -21.85 -6.78
N MET A 333 4.77 -22.31 -5.74
CA MET A 333 5.89 -23.24 -5.86
C MET A 333 5.45 -24.68 -6.20
N ASP A 334 4.20 -25.04 -5.89
CA ASP A 334 3.60 -26.35 -6.18
C ASP A 334 2.92 -26.42 -7.56
N ASP A 335 3.00 -25.34 -8.34
CA ASP A 335 2.41 -25.18 -9.67
C ASP A 335 0.88 -25.10 -9.71
N GLU A 336 0.22 -24.93 -8.54
CA GLU A 336 -1.21 -24.64 -8.45
C GLU A 336 -1.54 -23.28 -9.05
N LYS A 337 -0.69 -22.29 -8.78
CA LYS A 337 -0.79 -20.93 -9.35
C LYS A 337 0.50 -20.57 -10.08
N ARG A 338 0.40 -20.08 -11.32
CA ARG A 338 1.57 -19.74 -12.16
C ARG A 338 1.92 -18.26 -12.17
N VAL A 339 1.10 -17.43 -11.54
CA VAL A 339 1.34 -16.00 -11.36
C VAL A 339 1.47 -15.70 -9.87
N ALA A 340 2.49 -14.96 -9.49
CA ALA A 340 2.63 -14.42 -8.14
C ALA A 340 2.72 -12.90 -8.17
N ILE A 341 2.07 -12.21 -7.23
CA ILE A 341 2.23 -10.77 -7.00
C ILE A 341 2.82 -10.56 -5.61
N ILE A 342 3.96 -9.86 -5.54
CA ILE A 342 4.65 -9.56 -4.29
C ILE A 342 4.67 -8.06 -4.03
N SER A 343 4.54 -7.69 -2.75
CA SER A 343 4.85 -6.34 -2.28
C SER A 343 6.01 -6.29 -1.29
N GLU A 344 6.48 -5.07 -0.98
CA GLU A 344 7.59 -4.86 -0.04
C GLU A 344 7.35 -5.58 1.30
N ALA A 345 6.10 -5.62 1.77
CA ALA A 345 5.74 -6.25 3.03
C ALA A 345 5.99 -7.77 3.05
N ALA A 346 6.03 -8.42 1.88
CA ALA A 346 6.24 -9.86 1.76
C ALA A 346 7.59 -10.23 1.11
N SER A 347 8.32 -9.29 0.50
CA SER A 347 9.52 -9.63 -0.27
C SER A 347 10.71 -10.10 0.59
N SER A 348 10.74 -9.77 1.88
CA SER A 348 11.88 -10.10 2.75
C SER A 348 11.92 -11.59 3.11
N GLY A 349 12.88 -12.32 2.51
CA GLY A 349 13.20 -13.70 2.87
C GLY A 349 12.37 -14.77 2.16
N ILE A 350 11.54 -14.38 1.18
CA ILE A 350 10.81 -15.29 0.31
C ILE A 350 11.67 -15.66 -0.90
N SER A 351 11.64 -16.92 -1.32
CA SER A 351 12.27 -17.41 -2.55
C SER A 351 11.18 -17.92 -3.50
N LEU A 352 11.05 -17.26 -4.66
CA LEU A 352 10.13 -17.66 -5.74
C LEU A 352 10.86 -18.22 -6.97
N HIS A 353 12.17 -18.44 -6.88
CA HIS A 353 12.95 -19.02 -7.97
C HIS A 353 12.48 -20.44 -8.32
N ALA A 354 12.79 -20.89 -9.53
CA ALA A 354 12.58 -22.27 -9.96
C ALA A 354 13.54 -23.22 -9.20
N ASP A 355 13.14 -23.62 -7.99
CA ASP A 355 13.88 -24.57 -7.17
C ASP A 355 13.74 -25.99 -7.73
N ARG A 356 14.84 -26.75 -7.79
CA ARG A 356 14.81 -28.16 -8.20
C ARG A 356 13.98 -29.03 -7.24
N ARG A 357 13.76 -28.57 -6.01
CA ARG A 357 12.97 -29.26 -4.99
C ARG A 357 11.47 -28.98 -5.08
N ALA A 358 11.07 -27.95 -5.83
CA ALA A 358 9.68 -27.60 -6.02
C ALA A 358 9.07 -28.31 -7.24
N LEU A 359 7.74 -28.40 -7.28
CA LEU A 359 7.01 -28.92 -8.43
C LEU A 359 7.05 -27.93 -9.59
N ASN A 360 6.81 -26.65 -9.30
CA ASN A 360 6.90 -25.58 -10.28
C ASN A 360 8.36 -25.30 -10.65
N ARG A 361 8.82 -25.88 -11.75
CA ARG A 361 10.17 -25.70 -12.31
C ARG A 361 10.20 -24.85 -13.58
N CYS A 362 9.06 -24.26 -13.97
CA CYS A 362 8.93 -23.44 -15.15
C CYS A 362 9.89 -22.24 -15.11
N ARG A 363 10.37 -21.79 -16.28
CA ARG A 363 11.27 -20.64 -16.34
C ARG A 363 10.59 -19.42 -15.73
N ARG A 364 11.27 -18.75 -14.79
CA ARG A 364 10.74 -17.57 -14.09
C ARG A 364 10.88 -16.32 -14.95
N VAL A 365 9.82 -15.53 -14.98
CA VAL A 365 9.79 -14.19 -15.55
C VAL A 365 9.46 -13.22 -14.43
N HIS A 366 10.38 -12.33 -14.10
CA HIS A 366 10.17 -11.31 -13.08
C HIS A 366 9.82 -9.99 -13.76
N LEU A 367 8.64 -9.46 -13.44
CA LEU A 367 8.11 -8.22 -14.00
C LEU A 367 8.04 -7.15 -12.90
N THR A 368 8.77 -6.06 -13.07
CA THR A 368 8.73 -4.92 -12.14
C THR A 368 7.79 -3.84 -12.68
N VAL A 369 6.57 -3.79 -12.16
CA VAL A 369 5.56 -2.80 -12.56
C VAL A 369 5.82 -1.46 -11.83
N GLU A 370 6.19 -1.55 -10.55
CA GLU A 370 6.54 -0.40 -9.71
C GLU A 370 7.95 -0.56 -9.15
N LEU A 371 8.84 0.39 -9.51
CA LEU A 371 10.19 0.42 -8.98
C LEU A 371 10.17 0.80 -7.48
N PRO A 372 10.93 0.10 -6.63
CA PRO A 372 11.16 0.54 -5.26
C PRO A 372 12.03 1.79 -5.22
N TRP A 373 12.06 2.44 -4.06
CA TRP A 373 12.81 3.69 -3.87
C TRP A 373 14.34 3.50 -3.86
N SER A 374 14.84 2.27 -3.76
CA SER A 374 16.28 1.96 -3.82
C SER A 374 16.57 0.72 -4.66
N ALA A 375 17.75 0.71 -5.27
CA ALA A 375 18.24 -0.42 -6.06
C ALA A 375 18.39 -1.70 -5.21
N ASP A 376 18.85 -1.57 -3.96
CA ASP A 376 19.00 -2.71 -3.05
C ASP A 376 17.66 -3.42 -2.81
N ARG A 377 16.58 -2.64 -2.66
CA ARG A 377 15.23 -3.19 -2.49
C ARG A 377 14.70 -3.80 -3.79
N ALA A 378 15.08 -3.27 -4.95
CA ALA A 378 14.73 -3.87 -6.24
C ALA A 378 15.35 -5.27 -6.35
N ILE A 379 16.64 -5.39 -6.04
CA ILE A 379 17.36 -6.66 -6.12
C ILE A 379 16.77 -7.70 -5.16
N GLN A 380 16.33 -7.30 -3.96
CA GLN A 380 15.68 -8.22 -3.01
C GLN A 380 14.34 -8.79 -3.49
N GLN A 381 13.68 -8.16 -4.46
CA GLN A 381 12.43 -8.67 -5.05
C GLN A 381 12.65 -9.66 -6.20
N PHE A 382 13.90 -9.79 -6.68
CA PHE A 382 14.26 -10.66 -7.81
C PHE A 382 14.74 -12.04 -7.40
#